data_AF-A0A6G1WSM9-F1
#
_entry.id   AF-A0A6G1WSM9-F1
#
_cell.length_a   1.000
_cell.length_b   1.000
_cell.length_c   1.000
_cell.angle_alpha   90.00
_cell.angle_beta   90.00
_cell.angle_gamma   90.00
#
_symmetry.space_group_name_H-M   'P 1'
#
loop_
_entity.id
_entity.type
_entity.pdbx_description
1 polymer ?
#
loop_
_entity_poly.entity_id
_entity_poly.type
_entity_poly.pdbx_seq_one_letter_code
_entity_poly.pdbx_strand_id
1 'polypeptide(L)'
;MEGKTAVGEKVFTTDQSRPERCRLAHSVPNPRETVVGALCWGFMMALSAWLALWCRETDAAFRLEAILTLYATGGLMAWPPALFAARCLSQNRTAETRFAAFFLCLAAATIGTTAFLFALDYRSFYAQWHAMTGTRTWLFQFAFTSLAAFYQFLVLGVRLYLPLGAVALMAASLLLARSDARQRR
;
A
#
# COMPACT_ATOMS: atom_id res chain seq x y z
N MET A 1 -65.91 17.29 -17.22
CA MET A 1 -66.09 15.84 -17.03
C MET A 1 -65.06 15.13 -17.89
N GLU A 2 -63.78 15.21 -17.52
CA GLU A 2 -63.08 14.29 -16.60
C GLU A 2 -62.86 12.89 -17.18
N GLY A 3 -61.59 12.57 -17.36
CA GLY A 3 -61.11 11.26 -17.80
C GLY A 3 -59.58 11.24 -17.79
N LYS A 4 -59.01 11.38 -16.60
CA LYS A 4 -57.58 11.37 -16.27
C LYS A 4 -56.94 9.98 -16.54
N THR A 5 -55.63 10.02 -16.86
CA THR A 5 -54.56 9.02 -16.53
C THR A 5 -54.61 7.66 -17.26
N ALA A 6 -53.51 7.14 -17.83
CA ALA A 6 -52.30 6.79 -17.11
C ALA A 6 -51.01 7.08 -17.90
N VAL A 7 -50.13 7.82 -17.24
CA VAL A 7 -48.72 8.06 -17.57
C VAL A 7 -47.97 6.74 -17.43
N GLY A 8 -47.15 6.41 -18.42
CA GLY A 8 -46.24 5.27 -18.39
C GLY A 8 -45.37 5.29 -17.15
N GLU A 9 -45.61 4.32 -16.28
CA GLU A 9 -44.82 4.04 -15.10
C GLU A 9 -43.44 3.58 -15.58
N LYS A 10 -42.47 4.51 -15.60
CA LYS A 10 -41.07 4.16 -15.65
C LYS A 10 -40.79 3.32 -14.41
N VAL A 11 -40.72 2.02 -14.60
CA VAL A 11 -40.18 1.08 -13.63
C VAL A 11 -38.76 1.55 -13.29
N PHE A 12 -38.65 2.32 -12.21
CA PHE A 12 -37.39 2.58 -11.54
C PHE A 12 -37.04 1.27 -10.84
N THR A 13 -36.42 0.36 -11.59
CA THR A 13 -35.72 -0.79 -11.00
C THR A 13 -34.61 -0.21 -10.13
N THR A 14 -34.94 0.02 -8.87
CA THR A 14 -33.95 0.18 -7.81
C THR A 14 -33.27 -1.18 -7.74
N ASP A 15 -32.12 -1.30 -8.38
CA ASP A 15 -31.28 -2.49 -8.31
C ASP A 15 -31.02 -2.79 -6.83
N GLN A 16 -31.72 -3.81 -6.33
CA GLN A 16 -31.68 -4.27 -4.96
C GLN A 16 -30.25 -4.69 -4.64
N SER A 17 -29.55 -3.80 -3.94
CA SER A 17 -28.49 -4.08 -2.97
C SER A 17 -28.01 -5.54 -2.93
N ARG A 18 -27.13 -5.92 -3.86
CA ARG A 18 -26.23 -7.07 -3.63
C ARG A 18 -25.57 -6.85 -2.28
N PRO A 19 -25.71 -7.77 -1.31
CA PRO A 19 -25.29 -7.53 0.07
C PRO A 19 -23.81 -7.16 0.10
N GLU A 20 -23.46 -6.08 0.79
CA GLU A 20 -22.08 -5.56 0.89
C GLU A 20 -21.08 -6.64 1.32
N ARG A 21 -21.54 -7.66 2.05
CA ARG A 21 -20.77 -8.87 2.41
C ARG A 21 -20.28 -9.68 1.21
N CYS A 22 -21.10 -9.88 0.17
CA CYS A 22 -20.65 -10.54 -1.06
C CYS A 22 -19.60 -9.69 -1.78
N ARG A 23 -19.72 -8.36 -1.70
CA ARG A 23 -18.78 -7.42 -2.33
C ARG A 23 -17.41 -7.41 -1.66
N LEU A 24 -17.36 -7.55 -0.32
CA LEU A 24 -16.12 -7.65 0.44
C LEU A 24 -15.45 -9.02 0.28
N ALA A 25 -16.23 -10.11 0.22
CA ALA A 25 -15.71 -11.46 0.01
C ALA A 25 -14.99 -11.61 -1.34
N HIS A 26 -15.49 -10.96 -2.40
CA HIS A 26 -14.84 -10.97 -3.71
C HIS A 26 -13.58 -10.07 -3.80
N SER A 27 -13.34 -9.19 -2.83
CA SER A 27 -12.12 -8.37 -2.79
C SER A 27 -10.91 -9.09 -2.19
N VAL A 28 -11.11 -10.27 -1.58
CA VAL A 28 -10.02 -11.01 -0.94
C VAL A 28 -9.12 -11.64 -2.02
N PRO A 29 -7.80 -11.36 -2.00
CA PRO A 29 -6.88 -11.94 -2.97
C PRO A 29 -6.68 -13.44 -2.75
N ASN A 30 -6.45 -14.17 -3.85
CA ASN A 30 -6.14 -15.59 -3.80
C ASN A 30 -4.85 -15.77 -2.97
N PRO A 31 -4.80 -16.67 -1.96
CA PRO A 31 -3.62 -16.84 -1.11
C PRO A 31 -2.32 -17.04 -1.90
N ARG A 32 -2.37 -17.76 -3.03
CA ARG A 32 -1.19 -17.94 -3.89
C ARG A 32 -0.72 -16.64 -4.54
N GLU A 33 -1.65 -15.82 -5.03
CA GLU A 33 -1.35 -14.50 -5.60
C GLU A 33 -0.77 -13.56 -4.53
N THR A 34 -1.32 -13.63 -3.33
CA THR A 34 -0.84 -12.85 -2.19
C THR A 34 0.58 -13.22 -1.81
N VAL A 35 0.88 -14.52 -1.63
CA VAL A 35 2.21 -14.97 -1.21
C VAL A 35 3.26 -14.73 -2.28
N VAL A 36 3.00 -15.15 -3.52
CA VAL A 36 3.97 -14.97 -4.63
C VAL A 36 4.16 -13.49 -4.92
N GLY A 37 3.08 -12.72 -4.99
CA GLY A 37 3.16 -11.28 -5.22
C GLY A 37 3.90 -10.55 -4.11
N ALA A 38 3.68 -10.91 -2.84
CA ALA A 38 4.39 -10.31 -1.71
C ALA A 38 5.90 -10.61 -1.75
N LEU A 39 6.30 -11.85 -2.05
CA LEU A 39 7.71 -12.23 -2.19
C LEU A 39 8.38 -11.51 -3.36
N CYS A 40 7.74 -11.50 -4.53
CA CYS A 40 8.26 -10.80 -5.70
C CYS A 40 8.36 -9.28 -5.47
N TRP A 41 7.35 -8.69 -4.80
CA TRP A 41 7.33 -7.26 -4.51
C TRP A 41 8.40 -6.88 -3.49
N GLY A 42 8.54 -7.64 -2.40
CA GLY A 42 9.60 -7.44 -1.41
C GLY A 42 10.99 -7.53 -2.05
N PHE A 43 11.25 -8.55 -2.86
CA PHE A 43 12.51 -8.69 -3.59
C PHE A 43 12.77 -7.48 -4.51
N MET A 44 11.75 -7.03 -5.26
CA MET A 44 11.87 -5.88 -6.15
C MET A 44 12.17 -4.58 -5.39
N MET A 45 11.59 -4.37 -4.22
CA MET A 45 11.87 -3.20 -3.38
C MET A 45 13.30 -3.22 -2.82
N ALA A 46 13.78 -4.40 -2.40
CA ALA A 46 15.17 -4.58 -2.00
C ALA A 46 16.14 -4.30 -3.18
N LEU A 47 15.83 -4.85 -4.36
CA LEU A 47 16.63 -4.62 -5.56
C LEU A 47 16.65 -3.13 -5.96
N SER A 48 15.51 -2.43 -5.83
CA SER A 48 15.44 -0.98 -6.05
C SER A 48 16.35 -0.21 -5.08
N ALA A 49 16.29 -0.54 -3.79
CA ALA A 49 17.13 0.11 -2.79
C ALA A 49 18.62 -0.16 -3.05
N TRP A 50 18.98 -1.40 -3.38
CA TRP A 50 20.34 -1.77 -3.74
C TRP A 50 20.85 -0.99 -4.95
N LEU A 51 20.08 -0.94 -6.04
CA LEU A 51 20.45 -0.21 -7.25
C LEU A 51 20.58 1.30 -6.97
N ALA A 52 19.66 1.88 -6.19
CA ALA A 52 19.70 3.29 -5.84
C ALA A 52 20.92 3.65 -4.98
N LEU A 53 21.37 2.74 -4.10
CA LEU A 53 22.61 2.91 -3.34
C LEU A 53 23.84 2.76 -4.24
N TRP A 54 23.83 1.74 -5.11
CA TRP A 54 24.91 1.49 -6.07
C TRP A 54 25.17 2.69 -6.98
N CYS A 55 24.12 3.29 -7.53
CA CYS A 55 24.24 4.48 -8.39
C CYS A 55 24.69 5.76 -7.67
N ARG A 56 24.69 5.78 -6.33
CA ARG A 56 25.00 6.98 -5.53
C ARG A 56 26.41 6.95 -4.91
N GLU A 57 27.29 6.05 -5.35
CA GLU A 57 28.68 5.90 -4.88
C GLU A 57 28.81 6.07 -3.35
N THR A 58 27.90 5.44 -2.60
CA THR A 58 27.86 5.61 -1.15
C THR A 58 28.60 4.43 -0.51
N ASP A 59 29.52 4.70 0.42
CA ASP A 59 30.16 3.75 1.36
C ASP A 59 29.13 3.10 2.32
N ALA A 60 27.96 2.73 1.81
CA ALA A 60 26.83 2.17 2.54
C ALA A 60 27.06 0.70 2.96
N ALA A 61 28.28 0.18 2.79
CA ALA A 61 28.63 -1.19 3.15
C ALA A 61 28.28 -1.51 4.61
N PHE A 62 28.44 -0.54 5.52
CA PHE A 62 28.25 -0.76 6.96
C PHE A 62 26.80 -1.05 7.40
N ARG A 63 25.79 -0.75 6.57
CA ARG A 63 24.37 -1.01 6.92
C ARG A 63 23.55 -1.51 5.73
N LEU A 64 24.20 -1.99 4.68
CA LEU A 64 23.51 -2.42 3.46
C LEU A 64 22.44 -3.48 3.77
N GLU A 65 22.81 -4.52 4.53
CA GLU A 65 21.89 -5.62 4.90
C GLU A 65 20.62 -5.11 5.59
N ALA A 66 20.76 -4.23 6.58
CA ALA A 66 19.60 -3.71 7.31
C ALA A 66 18.70 -2.84 6.42
N ILE A 67 19.30 -2.05 5.50
CA ILE A 67 18.52 -1.27 4.52
C ILE A 67 17.77 -2.22 3.58
N LEU A 68 18.43 -3.22 3.00
CA LEU A 68 17.78 -4.15 2.08
C LEU A 68 16.66 -4.94 2.78
N THR A 69 16.89 -5.37 4.02
CA THR A 69 15.90 -6.07 4.84
C THR A 69 14.69 -5.20 5.14
N LEU A 70 14.91 -3.92 5.49
CA LEU A 70 13.84 -2.96 5.72
C LEU A 70 12.95 -2.77 4.48
N TYR A 71 13.55 -2.57 3.30
CA TYR A 71 12.79 -2.39 2.05
C TYR A 71 12.11 -3.70 1.60
N ALA A 72 12.77 -4.85 1.79
CA ALA A 72 12.19 -6.16 1.48
C ALA A 72 10.94 -6.43 2.33
N THR A 73 11.05 -6.27 3.64
CA THR A 73 9.97 -6.52 4.59
C THR A 73 8.84 -5.50 4.45
N GLY A 74 9.17 -4.22 4.22
CA GLY A 74 8.21 -3.18 3.90
C GLY A 74 7.39 -3.53 2.65
N GLY A 75 8.05 -3.90 1.55
CA GLY A 75 7.37 -4.37 0.34
C GLY A 75 6.50 -5.62 0.61
N LEU A 76 7.05 -6.63 1.28
CA LEU A 76 6.34 -7.87 1.59
C LEU A 76 5.04 -7.61 2.39
N MET A 77 5.11 -6.76 3.41
CA MET A 77 3.96 -6.41 4.26
C MET A 77 2.96 -5.48 3.55
N ALA A 78 3.42 -4.66 2.60
CA ALA A 78 2.57 -3.75 1.86
C ALA A 78 1.62 -4.44 0.88
N TRP A 79 2.02 -5.60 0.35
CA TRP A 79 1.31 -6.24 -0.77
C TRP A 79 -0.13 -6.66 -0.43
N PRO A 80 -0.40 -7.45 0.63
CA PRO A 80 -1.78 -7.84 0.97
C PRO A 80 -2.75 -6.65 1.22
N PRO A 81 -2.42 -5.66 2.06
CA PRO A 81 -3.33 -4.54 2.31
C PRO A 81 -3.51 -3.65 1.07
N ALA A 82 -2.47 -3.50 0.24
CA ALA A 82 -2.58 -2.76 -1.02
C ALA A 82 -3.59 -3.41 -1.98
N LEU A 83 -3.50 -4.73 -2.18
CA LEU A 83 -4.41 -5.46 -3.06
C LEU A 83 -5.85 -5.39 -2.56
N PHE A 84 -6.05 -5.61 -1.26
CA PHE A 84 -7.37 -5.53 -0.65
C PHE A 84 -7.99 -4.14 -0.83
N ALA A 85 -7.25 -3.09 -0.46
CA ALA A 85 -7.73 -1.71 -0.60
C ALA A 85 -8.01 -1.34 -2.07
N ALA A 86 -7.10 -1.67 -2.99
CA ALA A 86 -7.26 -1.38 -4.41
C ALA A 86 -8.51 -2.06 -5.00
N ARG A 87 -8.73 -3.35 -4.69
CA ARG A 87 -9.90 -4.11 -5.16
C ARG A 87 -11.22 -3.61 -4.59
N CYS A 88 -11.20 -3.06 -3.37
CA CYS A 88 -12.35 -2.38 -2.78
C CYS A 88 -12.65 -1.05 -3.49
N LEU A 89 -11.63 -0.24 -3.78
CA LEU A 89 -11.78 1.06 -4.45
C LEU A 89 -12.16 0.92 -5.94
N SER A 90 -11.76 -0.17 -6.59
CA SER A 90 -11.87 -0.35 -8.03
C SER A 90 -13.16 -1.04 -8.50
N GLN A 91 -14.03 -1.44 -7.56
CA GLN A 91 -15.28 -2.14 -7.85
C GLN A 91 -16.19 -1.36 -8.80
N ASN A 92 -16.63 -2.01 -9.88
CA ASN A 92 -17.50 -1.42 -10.91
C ASN A 92 -16.96 -0.13 -11.55
N ARG A 93 -15.63 0.08 -11.51
CA ARG A 93 -14.98 1.25 -12.12
C ARG A 93 -14.34 0.93 -13.48
N THR A 94 -14.02 1.98 -14.23
CA THR A 94 -13.32 1.94 -15.52
C THR A 94 -11.88 1.40 -15.37
N ALA A 95 -11.25 1.07 -16.49
CA ALA A 95 -9.88 0.59 -16.51
C ALA A 95 -8.88 1.61 -15.95
N GLU A 96 -9.04 2.91 -16.24
CA GLU A 96 -8.13 3.93 -15.69
C GLU A 96 -8.27 4.04 -14.17
N THR A 97 -9.51 4.01 -13.66
CA THR A 97 -9.75 4.08 -12.22
C THR A 97 -9.19 2.86 -11.49
N ARG A 98 -9.24 1.67 -12.10
CA ARG A 98 -8.62 0.45 -11.54
C ARG A 98 -7.12 0.61 -11.45
N PHE A 99 -6.49 1.06 -12.52
CA PHE A 99 -5.05 1.33 -12.54
C PHE A 99 -4.66 2.34 -11.44
N ALA A 100 -5.38 3.47 -11.35
CA ALA A 100 -5.14 4.48 -10.33
C ALA A 100 -5.31 3.93 -8.90
N ALA A 101 -6.33 3.10 -8.65
CA ALA A 101 -6.54 2.46 -7.36
C ALA A 101 -5.36 1.55 -6.99
N PHE A 102 -4.91 0.67 -7.90
CA PHE A 102 -3.75 -0.18 -7.65
C PHE A 102 -2.46 0.63 -7.45
N PHE A 103 -2.24 1.65 -8.29
CA PHE A 103 -1.06 2.51 -8.20
C PHE A 103 -0.99 3.24 -6.85
N LEU A 104 -2.07 3.91 -6.47
CA LEU A 104 -2.12 4.68 -5.22
C LEU A 104 -2.06 3.77 -3.99
N CYS A 105 -2.83 2.69 -3.95
CA CYS A 105 -2.82 1.78 -2.81
C CYS A 105 -1.47 1.07 -2.65
N LEU A 106 -0.85 0.62 -3.75
CA LEU A 106 0.45 -0.05 -3.69
C LEU A 106 1.57 0.93 -3.31
N ALA A 107 1.55 2.16 -3.83
CA ALA A 107 2.50 3.20 -3.43
C ALA A 107 2.35 3.57 -1.94
N ALA A 108 1.13 3.90 -1.52
CA ALA A 108 0.84 4.32 -0.14
C ALA A 108 1.14 3.22 0.86
N ALA A 109 0.75 1.97 0.58
CA ALA A 109 1.06 0.83 1.45
C ALA A 109 2.56 0.57 1.52
N THR A 110 3.28 0.61 0.38
CA THR A 110 4.74 0.36 0.35
C THR A 110 5.51 1.42 1.13
N ILE A 111 5.22 2.70 0.87
CA ILE A 111 5.87 3.81 1.59
C ILE A 111 5.46 3.78 3.06
N GLY A 112 4.18 3.63 3.36
CA GLY A 112 3.65 3.68 4.73
C GLY A 112 4.16 2.54 5.61
N THR A 113 4.16 1.30 5.12
CA THR A 113 4.68 0.14 5.88
C THR A 113 6.18 0.25 6.11
N THR A 114 6.96 0.64 5.11
CA THR A 114 8.41 0.78 5.25
C THR A 114 8.78 1.93 6.20
N ALA A 115 8.08 3.07 6.09
CA ALA A 115 8.23 4.19 7.01
C ALA A 115 7.84 3.81 8.45
N PHE A 116 6.79 3.00 8.61
CA PHE A 116 6.37 2.49 9.90
C PHE A 116 7.42 1.55 10.53
N LEU A 117 7.94 0.58 9.75
CA LEU A 117 9.00 -0.31 10.22
C LEU A 117 10.27 0.48 10.59
N PHE A 118 10.64 1.46 9.77
CA PHE A 118 11.74 2.38 10.09
C PHE A 118 11.49 3.14 11.40
N ALA A 119 10.28 3.67 11.59
CA ALA A 119 9.93 4.40 12.81
C ALA A 119 9.97 3.51 14.05
N LEU A 120 9.58 2.23 13.95
CA LEU A 120 9.69 1.27 15.04
C LEU A 120 11.16 0.98 15.41
N ASP A 121 12.01 0.73 14.41
CA ASP A 121 13.45 0.49 14.64
C ASP A 121 14.11 1.72 15.27
N TYR A 122 13.86 2.90 14.68
CA TYR A 122 14.36 4.18 15.18
C TYR A 122 13.90 4.44 16.62
N ARG A 123 12.60 4.26 16.91
CA ARG A 123 12.07 4.47 18.26
C ARG A 123 12.57 3.42 19.26
N SER A 124 12.86 2.19 18.82
CA SER A 124 13.46 1.16 19.69
C SER A 124 14.85 1.61 20.15
N PHE A 125 15.68 2.11 19.23
CA PHE A 125 16.99 2.65 19.54
C PHE A 125 16.93 3.82 20.54
N TYR A 126 16.00 4.76 20.34
CA TYR A 126 15.87 5.93 21.21
C TYR A 126 15.13 5.65 22.53
N ALA A 127 14.53 4.48 22.71
CA ALA A 127 13.71 4.13 23.87
C ALA A 127 14.45 4.29 25.21
N GLN A 128 15.76 4.05 25.23
CA GLN A 128 16.59 4.11 26.43
C GLN A 128 16.69 5.52 27.06
N TRP A 129 16.42 6.57 26.28
CA TRP A 129 16.39 7.97 26.77
C TRP A 129 14.97 8.46 27.08
N HIS A 130 13.97 7.57 27.01
CA HIS A 130 12.59 7.93 27.29
C HIS A 130 12.24 7.74 28.78
N ALA A 131 11.22 8.48 29.23
CA ALA A 131 10.61 8.28 30.53
C ALA A 131 10.01 6.86 30.66
N MET A 132 9.64 6.46 31.88
CA MET A 132 9.00 5.17 32.12
C MET A 132 7.70 5.02 31.32
N THR A 133 7.51 3.83 30.73
CA THR A 133 6.32 3.48 29.94
C THR A 133 5.03 3.73 30.73
N GLY A 134 4.02 4.28 30.07
CA GLY A 134 2.72 4.60 30.67
C GLY A 134 2.61 6.00 31.28
N THR A 135 3.71 6.75 31.38
CA THR A 135 3.65 8.16 31.78
C THR A 135 3.19 9.07 30.63
N ARG A 136 2.58 10.21 30.97
CA ARG A 136 2.21 11.24 29.97
C ARG A 136 3.42 11.71 29.14
N THR A 137 4.58 11.87 29.78
CA THR A 137 5.84 12.23 29.11
C THR A 137 6.26 11.17 28.10
N TRP A 138 6.24 9.89 28.49
CA TRP A 138 6.56 8.79 27.58
C TRP A 138 5.65 8.77 26.35
N LEU A 139 4.35 9.05 26.52
CA LEU A 139 3.39 9.08 25.41
C LEU A 139 3.77 10.16 24.39
N PHE A 140 4.11 11.37 24.84
CA PHE A 140 4.58 12.43 23.96
C PHE A 140 5.89 12.06 23.27
N GLN A 141 6.87 11.55 24.02
CA GLN A 141 8.15 11.16 23.43
C GLN A 141 7.98 10.03 22.40
N PHE A 142 7.14 9.02 22.70
CA PHE A 142 6.78 7.96 21.76
C PHE A 142 6.18 8.52 20.46
N ALA A 143 5.19 9.41 20.58
CA ALA A 143 4.52 10.00 19.42
C ALA A 143 5.47 10.86 18.57
N PHE A 144 6.19 11.80 19.18
CA PHE A 144 7.04 12.73 18.46
C PHE A 144 8.28 12.05 17.85
N THR A 145 8.91 11.11 18.56
CA THR A 145 10.05 10.35 17.99
C THR A 145 9.61 9.48 16.82
N SER A 146 8.47 8.79 16.93
CA SER A 146 7.96 7.95 15.83
C SER A 146 7.53 8.79 14.63
N LEU A 147 6.86 9.92 14.85
CA LEU A 147 6.41 10.82 13.77
C LEU A 147 7.60 11.50 13.08
N ALA A 148 8.61 11.92 13.83
CA ALA A 148 9.84 12.47 13.28
C ALA A 148 10.57 11.44 12.41
N ALA A 149 10.70 10.19 12.90
CA ALA A 149 11.31 9.11 12.12
C ALA A 149 10.52 8.79 10.84
N PHE A 150 9.19 8.77 10.92
CA PHE A 150 8.33 8.58 9.76
C PHE A 150 8.56 9.69 8.72
N TYR A 151 8.59 10.95 9.14
CA TYR A 151 8.89 12.09 8.26
C TYR A 151 10.29 12.02 7.66
N GLN A 152 11.30 11.67 8.46
CA GLN A 152 12.67 11.48 7.98
C GLN A 152 12.73 10.43 6.86
N PHE A 153 12.01 9.32 7.01
CA PHE A 153 11.91 8.32 5.94
C PHE A 153 11.22 8.87 4.68
N LEU A 154 10.16 9.67 4.82
CA LEU A 154 9.51 10.27 3.65
C LEU A 154 10.47 11.15 2.84
N VAL A 155 11.32 11.92 3.52
CA VAL A 155 12.29 12.82 2.87
C VAL A 155 13.49 12.06 2.30
N LEU A 156 14.05 11.11 3.05
CA LEU A 156 15.34 10.48 2.74
C LEU A 156 15.25 9.02 2.29
N GLY A 157 14.21 8.30 2.67
CA GLY A 157 13.99 6.90 2.32
C GLY A 157 13.30 6.73 0.97
N VAL A 158 12.31 7.57 0.65
CA VAL A 158 11.51 7.42 -0.59
C VAL A 158 12.39 7.43 -1.85
N ARG A 159 13.47 8.22 -1.86
CA ARG A 159 14.43 8.31 -2.96
C ARG A 159 15.17 6.99 -3.26
N LEU A 160 15.13 5.97 -2.40
CA LEU A 160 15.69 4.64 -2.66
C LEU A 160 14.73 3.74 -3.45
N TYR A 161 13.47 4.14 -3.60
CA TYR A 161 12.54 3.50 -4.54
C TYR A 161 12.74 3.96 -5.99
N LEU A 162 13.60 4.94 -6.25
CA LEU A 162 13.77 5.53 -7.58
C LEU A 162 15.11 5.16 -8.20
N PRO A 163 15.15 4.87 -9.52
CA PRO A 163 14.02 4.82 -10.45
C PRO A 163 13.29 3.46 -10.49
N LEU A 164 13.94 2.37 -10.08
CA LEU A 164 13.47 1.01 -10.34
C LEU A 164 12.12 0.69 -9.69
N GLY A 165 11.93 1.08 -8.44
CA GLY A 165 10.65 0.90 -7.73
C GLY A 165 9.48 1.63 -8.39
N ALA A 166 9.69 2.79 -9.02
CA ALA A 166 8.63 3.47 -9.78
C ALA A 166 8.25 2.71 -11.06
N VAL A 167 9.22 2.15 -11.78
CA VAL A 167 8.96 1.30 -12.95
C VAL A 167 8.22 0.03 -12.54
N ALA A 168 8.66 -0.61 -11.45
CA ALA A 168 8.00 -1.78 -10.89
C ALA A 168 6.58 -1.48 -10.45
N LEU A 169 6.34 -0.34 -9.79
CA LEU A 169 5.02 0.12 -9.37
C LEU A 169 4.08 0.31 -10.55
N MET A 170 4.55 0.97 -11.62
CA MET A 170 3.80 1.15 -12.85
C MET A 170 3.42 -0.21 -13.48
N ALA A 171 4.41 -1.08 -13.66
CA ALA A 171 4.21 -2.40 -14.26
C ALA A 171 3.26 -3.28 -13.43
N ALA A 172 3.48 -3.37 -12.12
CA ALA A 172 2.63 -4.13 -11.21
C ALA A 172 1.18 -3.61 -11.22
N SER A 173 0.99 -2.29 -11.18
CA SER A 173 -0.34 -1.67 -11.20
C SER A 173 -1.10 -1.96 -12.49
N LEU A 174 -0.42 -1.94 -13.64
CA LEU A 174 -1.02 -2.32 -14.93
C LEU A 174 -1.38 -3.81 -14.98
N LEU A 175 -0.49 -4.69 -14.52
CA LEU A 175 -0.72 -6.14 -14.50
C LEU A 175 -1.88 -6.51 -13.57
N LEU A 176 -1.96 -5.89 -12.40
CA LEU A 176 -3.04 -6.10 -11.42
C LEU A 176 -4.37 -5.56 -11.93
N ALA A 177 -4.41 -4.35 -12.49
CA ALA A 177 -5.62 -3.79 -13.07
C ALA A 177 -6.19 -4.65 -14.21
N ARG A 178 -5.32 -5.19 -15.08
CA ARG A 178 -5.71 -6.11 -16.15
C ARG A 178 -6.21 -7.46 -15.61
N SER A 179 -5.55 -7.99 -14.58
CA SER A 179 -5.92 -9.30 -14.01
C SER A 179 -7.24 -9.23 -13.25
N ASP A 180 -7.47 -8.17 -12.46
CA ASP A 180 -8.76 -7.91 -11.82
C ASP A 180 -9.88 -7.73 -12.86
N ALA A 181 -9.60 -7.06 -13.98
CA ALA A 181 -10.57 -6.94 -15.06
C ALA A 181 -10.94 -8.26 -15.73
N ARG A 182 -10.01 -9.20 -15.85
CA ARG A 182 -10.28 -10.55 -16.37
C ARG A 182 -11.07 -11.40 -15.37
N GLN A 183 -10.75 -11.30 -14.08
CA GLN A 183 -11.43 -12.10 -13.04
C GLN A 183 -12.90 -11.69 -12.84
N ARG A 184 -13.28 -10.46 -13.22
CA ARG A 184 -14.63 -9.93 -13.09
C ARG A 184 -15.48 -10.02 -14.38
N ARG A 185 -14.91 -10.51 -15.47
CA ARG A 185 -15.65 -10.85 -16.70
C ARG A 185 -16.16 -12.28 -16.60
#